data_AF-A0A966UKM6-F1
#
_entry.id   AF-A0A966UKM6-F1
#
_cell.length_a   1.000
_cell.length_b   1.000
_cell.length_c   1.000
_cell.angle_alpha   90.00
_cell.angle_beta   90.00
_cell.angle_gamma   90.00
#
_symmetry.space_group_name_H-M   'P 1'
#
loop_
_entity.id
_entity.type
_entity.pdbx_description
1 polymer ?
#
loop_
_entity_poly.entity_id
_entity_poly.type
_entity_poly.pdbx_seq_one_letter_code
_entity_poly.pdbx_strand_id
1 'polypeptide(L)'
;KAEWKMHVINDAGHMTHNLHPVRWDKGDAQQVVSGSKEGLWFNAPKDGGWTATQLTNVAVGEVRDGKLPNGQTFLATVEPMHGVASAVYLRDAAGAWQRNQVLDGFKEGHAVACADFLGTGSDQVMVGWRGADPGIRLLTPLDDAGKAWRTSVVSTKEIAVEDFKAADLDGDGKPDLIVAGRQTKNLMIFWNAR
;
A
#
# COMPACT_ATOMS: atom_id res chain seq x y z
N LYS A 1 7.91 -27.47 22.94
CA LYS A 1 7.50 -26.52 21.87
C LYS A 1 8.22 -26.96 20.61
N ALA A 2 7.53 -27.07 19.47
CA ALA A 2 8.19 -27.39 18.20
C ALA A 2 8.95 -26.16 17.67
N GLU A 3 10.02 -26.39 16.93
CA GLU A 3 10.79 -25.32 16.28
C GLU A 3 10.01 -24.71 15.10
N TRP A 4 10.25 -23.43 14.84
CA TRP A 4 9.71 -22.72 13.69
C TRP A 4 10.42 -23.17 12.42
N LYS A 5 9.65 -23.61 11.41
CA LYS A 5 10.18 -23.97 10.09
C LYS A 5 10.24 -22.74 9.19
N MET A 6 11.27 -22.67 8.36
CA MET A 6 11.50 -21.57 7.42
C MET A 6 11.33 -22.05 5.97
N HIS A 7 10.77 -21.18 5.12
CA HIS A 7 10.64 -21.40 3.69
C HIS A 7 11.00 -20.12 2.93
N VAL A 8 11.77 -20.25 1.84
CA VAL A 8 12.02 -19.13 0.92
C VAL A 8 10.80 -18.97 0.01
N ILE A 9 10.24 -17.76 -0.03
CA ILE A 9 9.09 -17.41 -0.87
C ILE A 9 9.55 -16.84 -2.24
N ASN A 10 10.61 -16.03 -2.23
CA ASN A 10 11.17 -15.36 -3.39
C ASN A 10 12.61 -14.92 -3.09
N ASP A 11 13.56 -15.22 -3.99
CA ASP A 11 14.97 -14.86 -3.92
C ASP A 11 15.45 -14.00 -5.12
N ALA A 12 14.52 -13.57 -5.98
CA ALA A 12 14.80 -12.73 -7.14
C ALA A 12 14.81 -11.23 -6.83
N GLY A 13 14.07 -10.79 -5.80
CA GLY A 13 13.92 -9.38 -5.45
C GLY A 13 15.05 -8.84 -4.59
N HIS A 14 15.79 -7.85 -5.10
CA HIS A 14 16.77 -7.09 -4.33
C HIS A 14 16.09 -5.93 -3.58
N MET A 15 16.61 -5.61 -2.39
CA MET A 15 16.09 -4.50 -1.58
C MET A 15 14.57 -4.61 -1.36
N THR A 16 14.09 -5.82 -1.07
CA THR A 16 12.69 -6.03 -0.70
C THR A 16 12.38 -5.23 0.55
N HIS A 17 11.51 -4.23 0.45
CA HIS A 17 11.28 -3.24 1.50
C HIS A 17 9.93 -3.42 2.19
N ASN A 18 8.91 -3.84 1.44
CA ASN A 18 7.57 -4.03 1.98
C ASN A 18 6.89 -5.26 1.37
N LEU A 19 5.98 -5.85 2.14
CA LEU A 19 5.17 -6.99 1.74
C LEU A 19 3.74 -6.82 2.26
N HIS A 20 2.80 -7.43 1.56
CA HIS A 20 1.37 -7.35 1.83
C HIS A 20 0.71 -8.71 1.59
N PRO A 21 0.22 -9.40 2.63
CA PRO A 21 -0.57 -10.61 2.47
C PRO A 21 -1.89 -10.31 1.76
N VAL A 22 -2.24 -11.13 0.78
CA VAL A 22 -3.47 -10.98 -0.02
C VAL A 22 -4.22 -12.31 -0.15
N ARG A 23 -5.48 -12.23 -0.59
CA ARG A 23 -6.33 -13.37 -0.96
C ARG A 23 -6.94 -13.11 -2.35
N TRP A 24 -6.10 -13.15 -3.36
CA TRP A 24 -6.49 -12.89 -4.75
C TRP A 24 -6.89 -14.15 -5.50
N ASP A 25 -6.32 -15.30 -5.12
CA ASP A 25 -6.81 -16.59 -5.58
C ASP A 25 -7.92 -17.15 -4.66
N LYS A 26 -8.61 -18.19 -5.13
CA LYS A 26 -9.67 -18.89 -4.38
C LYS A 26 -9.13 -20.00 -3.47
N GLY A 27 -7.81 -20.10 -3.30
CA GLY A 27 -7.19 -21.13 -2.48
C GLY A 27 -7.31 -20.81 -0.99
N ASP A 28 -7.05 -21.82 -0.15
CA ASP A 28 -7.11 -21.65 1.30
C ASP A 28 -5.92 -20.84 1.85
N ALA A 29 -4.77 -20.94 1.16
CA ALA A 29 -3.51 -20.32 1.58
C ALA A 29 -3.38 -18.88 1.07
N GLN A 30 -2.96 -17.97 1.94
CA GLN A 30 -2.69 -16.58 1.58
C GLN A 30 -1.51 -16.47 0.60
N GLN A 31 -1.59 -15.47 -0.28
CA GLN A 31 -0.50 -15.08 -1.15
C GLN A 31 0.16 -13.81 -0.60
N VAL A 32 1.30 -13.42 -1.17
CA VAL A 32 2.03 -12.24 -0.74
C VAL A 32 2.38 -11.40 -1.95
N VAL A 33 1.98 -10.12 -1.94
CA VAL A 33 2.55 -9.11 -2.84
C VAL A 33 3.76 -8.49 -2.16
N SER A 34 4.88 -8.38 -2.85
CA SER A 34 6.11 -7.77 -2.31
C SER A 34 6.70 -6.75 -3.27
N GLY A 35 7.18 -5.64 -2.73
CA GLY A 35 7.91 -4.59 -3.47
C GLY A 35 9.41 -4.75 -3.33
N SER A 36 10.13 -4.61 -4.45
CA SER A 36 11.58 -4.73 -4.55
C SER A 36 12.13 -3.71 -5.55
N LYS A 37 13.46 -3.67 -5.72
CA LYS A 37 14.13 -2.88 -6.76
C LYS A 37 13.68 -3.26 -8.17
N GLU A 38 13.39 -4.54 -8.39
CA GLU A 38 12.93 -5.10 -9.67
C GLU A 38 11.44 -4.82 -9.92
N GLY A 39 10.70 -4.48 -8.87
CA GLY A 39 9.29 -4.11 -8.92
C GLY A 39 8.42 -4.96 -8.02
N LEU A 40 7.15 -5.07 -8.40
CA LEU A 40 6.15 -5.82 -7.65
C LEU A 40 6.19 -7.30 -8.03
N TRP A 41 6.10 -8.16 -7.02
CA TRP A 41 6.02 -9.61 -7.18
C TRP A 41 4.75 -10.13 -6.52
N PHE A 42 4.05 -11.01 -7.22
CA PHE A 42 3.00 -11.84 -6.64
C PHE A 42 3.58 -13.22 -6.34
N ASN A 43 3.54 -13.59 -5.05
CA ASN A 43 4.09 -14.85 -4.58
C ASN A 43 2.95 -15.72 -4.07
N ALA A 44 2.76 -16.88 -4.70
CA ALA A 44 1.65 -17.78 -4.39
C ALA A 44 2.16 -19.20 -4.05
N PRO A 45 1.51 -19.89 -3.09
CA PRO A 45 1.83 -21.27 -2.79
C PRO A 45 1.46 -22.17 -3.97
N LYS A 46 2.34 -23.11 -4.31
CA LYS A 46 2.13 -24.06 -5.40
C LYS A 46 2.94 -25.33 -5.18
N ASP A 47 2.28 -26.49 -5.31
CA ASP A 47 2.91 -27.82 -5.24
C ASP A 47 3.83 -28.05 -4.01
N GLY A 48 3.42 -27.53 -2.85
CA GLY A 48 4.19 -27.63 -1.59
C GLY A 48 5.34 -26.62 -1.46
N GLY A 49 5.52 -25.75 -2.44
CA GLY A 49 6.48 -24.63 -2.43
C GLY A 49 5.81 -23.29 -2.76
N TRP A 50 6.56 -22.39 -3.39
CA TRP A 50 6.12 -21.05 -3.79
C TRP A 50 6.48 -20.77 -5.24
N THR A 51 5.63 -20.01 -5.93
CA THR A 51 5.90 -19.43 -7.25
C THR A 51 5.91 -17.92 -7.13
N ALA A 52 6.91 -17.27 -7.71
CA ALA A 52 6.99 -15.82 -7.82
C ALA A 52 6.67 -15.39 -9.26
N THR A 53 5.73 -14.45 -9.41
CA THR A 53 5.37 -13.83 -10.70
C THR A 53 5.64 -12.33 -10.61
N GLN A 54 6.51 -11.81 -11.46
CA GLN A 54 6.75 -10.38 -11.54
C GLN A 54 5.52 -9.69 -12.15
N LEU A 55 4.99 -8.69 -11.45
CA LEU A 55 3.82 -7.93 -11.86
C LEU A 55 4.21 -6.64 -12.59
N THR A 56 5.31 -6.01 -12.17
CA THR A 56 5.79 -4.72 -12.69
C THR A 56 7.31 -4.67 -12.69
N ASN A 57 7.88 -3.70 -13.40
CA ASN A 57 9.33 -3.48 -13.54
C ASN A 57 9.81 -2.14 -12.96
N VAL A 58 9.01 -1.52 -12.08
CA VAL A 58 9.30 -0.23 -11.44
C VAL A 58 9.61 -0.47 -9.99
N ALA A 59 10.77 0.00 -9.50
CA ALA A 59 11.19 -0.18 -8.12
C ALA A 59 10.14 0.35 -7.12
N VAL A 60 9.80 -0.46 -6.11
CA VAL A 60 8.75 -0.15 -5.12
C VAL A 60 9.28 -0.29 -3.70
N GLY A 61 8.99 0.73 -2.88
CA GLY A 61 9.28 0.74 -1.44
C GLY A 61 8.13 0.23 -0.60
N GLU A 62 6.91 0.67 -0.89
CA GLU A 62 5.69 0.33 -0.14
C GLU A 62 4.63 -0.23 -1.05
N VAL A 63 3.82 -1.19 -0.58
CA VAL A 63 2.70 -1.74 -1.37
C VAL A 63 1.50 -2.13 -0.50
N ARG A 64 0.30 -1.78 -0.96
CA ARG A 64 -0.97 -2.31 -0.46
C ARG A 64 -1.92 -2.56 -1.63
N ASP A 65 -2.83 -3.51 -1.48
CA ASP A 65 -3.97 -3.63 -2.38
C ASP A 65 -5.18 -2.87 -1.85
N GLY A 66 -6.09 -2.50 -2.76
CA GLY A 66 -7.36 -1.87 -2.42
C GLY A 66 -8.40 -2.16 -3.49
N LYS A 67 -9.64 -1.74 -3.24
CA LYS A 67 -10.80 -1.99 -4.10
C LYS A 67 -11.36 -0.69 -4.68
N LEU A 68 -11.47 -0.63 -6.01
CA LEU A 68 -12.08 0.48 -6.75
C LEU A 68 -13.62 0.44 -6.68
N PRO A 69 -14.32 1.54 -7.07
CA PRO A 69 -15.79 1.55 -7.12
C PRO A 69 -16.39 0.48 -8.04
N ASN A 70 -15.72 0.12 -9.13
CA ASN A 70 -16.13 -0.98 -10.00
C ASN A 70 -15.85 -2.39 -9.43
N GLY A 71 -15.32 -2.47 -8.20
CA GLY A 71 -14.97 -3.71 -7.50
C GLY A 71 -13.64 -4.34 -7.92
N GLN A 72 -12.91 -3.76 -8.88
CA GLN A 72 -11.58 -4.26 -9.25
C GLN A 72 -10.54 -3.93 -8.19
N THR A 73 -9.59 -4.84 -8.02
CA THR A 73 -8.40 -4.61 -7.20
C THR A 73 -7.44 -3.67 -7.91
N PHE A 74 -6.89 -2.71 -7.16
CA PHE A 74 -5.72 -1.93 -7.56
C PHE A 74 -4.59 -2.14 -6.56
N LEU A 75 -3.36 -1.77 -6.95
CA LEU A 75 -2.22 -1.72 -6.04
C LEU A 75 -1.81 -0.26 -5.83
N ALA A 76 -1.64 0.18 -4.60
CA ALA A 76 -1.07 1.46 -4.25
C ALA A 76 0.38 1.30 -3.80
N THR A 77 1.24 2.23 -4.18
CA THR A 77 2.68 2.14 -3.93
C THR A 77 3.30 3.45 -3.48
N VAL A 78 4.46 3.36 -2.84
CA VAL A 78 5.47 4.44 -2.82
C VAL A 78 6.69 3.94 -3.59
N GLU A 79 7.25 4.80 -4.43
CA GLU A 79 8.27 4.46 -5.41
C GLU A 79 9.42 5.49 -5.44
N PRO A 80 10.67 5.04 -5.50
CA PRO A 80 11.16 3.70 -5.12
C PRO A 80 11.17 3.53 -3.57
N MET A 81 12.03 2.65 -3.03
CA MET A 81 12.33 2.59 -1.59
C MET A 81 12.72 3.98 -1.05
N HIS A 82 12.06 4.43 0.02
CA HIS A 82 12.18 5.80 0.55
C HIS A 82 11.96 6.88 -0.53
N GLY A 83 10.97 6.63 -1.39
CA GLY A 83 10.79 7.34 -2.64
C GLY A 83 10.19 8.73 -2.54
N VAL A 84 9.84 9.24 -3.71
CA VAL A 84 9.35 10.62 -3.91
C VAL A 84 8.02 10.68 -4.67
N ALA A 85 7.50 9.52 -5.07
CA ALA A 85 6.26 9.39 -5.82
C ALA A 85 5.40 8.25 -5.28
N SER A 86 4.09 8.37 -5.46
CA SER A 86 3.12 7.31 -5.25
C SER A 86 2.35 7.08 -6.54
N ALA A 87 2.15 5.80 -6.86
CA ALA A 87 1.39 5.36 -8.01
C ALA A 87 0.32 4.37 -7.59
N VAL A 88 -0.74 4.30 -8.38
CA VAL A 88 -1.67 3.17 -8.40
C VAL A 88 -1.43 2.34 -9.65
N TYR A 89 -1.53 1.03 -9.53
CA TYR A 89 -1.53 0.11 -10.67
C TYR A 89 -2.92 -0.44 -10.90
N LEU A 90 -3.36 -0.36 -12.15
CA LEU A 90 -4.66 -0.79 -12.62
C LEU A 90 -4.48 -1.91 -13.64
N ARG A 91 -5.40 -2.87 -13.70
CA ARG A 91 -5.36 -3.88 -14.77
C ARG A 91 -5.96 -3.30 -16.05
N ASP A 92 -5.27 -3.50 -17.16
CA ASP A 92 -5.86 -3.30 -18.48
C ASP A 92 -6.77 -4.48 -18.88
N ALA A 93 -7.37 -4.40 -20.07
CA ALA A 93 -8.25 -5.44 -20.59
C ALA A 93 -7.55 -6.80 -20.81
N ALA A 94 -6.22 -6.82 -20.95
CA ALA A 94 -5.42 -8.04 -21.05
C ALA A 94 -4.99 -8.57 -19.66
N GLY A 95 -5.32 -7.84 -18.59
CA GLY A 95 -4.97 -8.19 -17.21
C GLY A 95 -3.58 -7.72 -16.77
N ALA A 96 -2.86 -6.96 -17.60
CA ALA A 96 -1.54 -6.45 -17.25
C ALA A 96 -1.65 -5.20 -16.36
N TRP A 97 -0.72 -5.06 -15.42
CA TRP A 97 -0.68 -3.94 -14.49
C TRP A 97 -0.08 -2.70 -15.14
N GLN A 98 -0.89 -1.64 -15.24
CA GLN A 98 -0.52 -0.35 -15.82
C GLN A 98 -0.33 0.69 -14.71
N ARG A 99 0.82 1.34 -14.70
CA ARG A 99 1.17 2.36 -13.71
C ARG A 99 0.43 3.66 -13.99
N ASN A 100 -0.18 4.24 -12.96
CA ASN A 100 -0.73 5.58 -12.94
C ASN A 100 -0.12 6.37 -11.75
N GLN A 101 0.72 7.36 -12.02
CA GLN A 101 1.29 8.20 -10.97
C GLN A 101 0.24 9.20 -10.48
N VAL A 102 0.02 9.23 -9.17
CA VAL A 102 -1.08 9.98 -8.56
C VAL A 102 -0.61 11.02 -7.54
N LEU A 103 0.64 10.94 -7.08
CA LEU A 103 1.24 11.91 -6.17
C LEU A 103 2.77 11.92 -6.35
N ASP A 104 3.38 13.09 -6.26
CA ASP A 104 4.84 13.27 -6.25
C ASP A 104 5.28 14.44 -5.37
N GLY A 105 6.58 14.70 -5.35
CA GLY A 105 7.18 15.88 -4.72
C GLY A 105 7.47 15.74 -3.22
N PHE A 106 7.13 14.62 -2.60
CA PHE A 106 7.50 14.30 -1.22
C PHE A 106 8.91 13.69 -1.14
N LYS A 107 9.44 13.54 0.08
CA LYS A 107 10.77 12.99 0.34
C LYS A 107 10.70 11.89 1.39
N GLU A 108 11.36 10.77 1.13
CA GLU A 108 11.37 9.60 2.01
C GLU A 108 9.95 9.09 2.32
N GLY A 109 9.17 8.81 1.26
CA GLY A 109 7.89 8.12 1.43
C GLY A 109 8.09 6.74 2.04
N HIS A 110 7.23 6.38 2.98
CA HIS A 110 7.47 5.23 3.84
C HIS A 110 6.21 4.49 4.30
N ALA A 111 5.01 5.00 4.00
CA ALA A 111 3.80 4.29 4.37
C ALA A 111 2.68 4.46 3.34
N VAL A 112 1.98 3.35 3.12
CA VAL A 112 0.75 3.27 2.34
C VAL A 112 -0.30 2.49 3.14
N ALA A 113 -1.53 3.00 3.16
CA ALA A 113 -2.69 2.25 3.64
C ALA A 113 -3.86 2.42 2.66
N CYS A 114 -4.57 1.34 2.38
CA CYS A 114 -5.80 1.35 1.58
C CYS A 114 -6.96 0.92 2.48
N ALA A 115 -8.02 1.71 2.53
CA ALA A 115 -9.27 1.39 3.21
C ALA A 115 -10.38 2.37 2.77
N ASP A 116 -11.65 2.03 3.02
CA ASP A 116 -12.80 2.91 2.78
C ASP A 116 -12.91 4.02 3.84
N PHE A 117 -11.92 4.93 3.87
CA PHE A 117 -11.86 6.04 4.83
C PHE A 117 -13.05 6.99 4.68
N LEU A 118 -13.63 7.13 3.49
CA LEU A 118 -14.73 8.08 3.26
C LEU A 118 -16.12 7.44 3.35
N GLY A 119 -16.22 6.12 3.54
CA GLY A 119 -17.49 5.39 3.54
C GLY A 119 -18.19 5.41 2.19
N THR A 120 -17.42 5.42 1.09
CA THR A 120 -17.92 5.48 -0.29
C THR A 120 -18.11 4.10 -0.91
N GLY A 121 -17.78 3.02 -0.20
CA GLY A 121 -17.83 1.64 -0.71
C GLY A 121 -16.63 1.27 -1.59
N SER A 122 -15.62 2.12 -1.63
CA SER A 122 -14.35 1.93 -2.35
C SER A 122 -13.20 2.46 -1.52
N ASP A 123 -12.02 1.86 -1.67
CA ASP A 123 -10.88 2.26 -0.87
C ASP A 123 -10.28 3.58 -1.37
N GLN A 124 -9.83 4.39 -0.42
CA GLN A 124 -8.91 5.49 -0.65
C GLN A 124 -7.50 5.09 -0.21
N VAL A 125 -6.50 5.87 -0.64
CA VAL A 125 -5.10 5.63 -0.33
C VAL A 125 -4.55 6.70 0.58
N MET A 126 -4.07 6.33 1.76
CA MET A 126 -3.22 7.18 2.58
C MET A 126 -1.77 6.98 2.17
N VAL A 127 -1.06 8.07 1.91
CA VAL A 127 0.39 8.08 1.62
C VAL A 127 1.10 8.98 2.62
N GLY A 128 2.15 8.47 3.24
CA GLY A 128 2.93 9.18 4.25
C GLY A 128 4.44 9.15 4.02
N TRP A 129 5.11 10.22 4.44
CA TRP A 129 6.56 10.37 4.28
C TRP A 129 7.20 11.05 5.50
N ARG A 130 8.52 10.82 5.65
CA ARG A 130 9.31 11.27 6.82
C ARG A 130 10.44 12.22 6.52
N GLY A 131 10.68 12.56 5.25
CA GLY A 131 11.73 13.50 4.87
C GLY A 131 11.42 14.94 5.27
N ALA A 132 12.18 15.89 4.74
CA ALA A 132 11.91 17.31 4.94
C ALA A 132 10.46 17.64 4.56
N ASP A 133 9.77 18.38 5.44
CA ASP A 133 8.34 18.70 5.36
C ASP A 133 7.44 17.44 5.35
N PRO A 134 7.45 16.64 6.44
CA PRO A 134 6.76 15.36 6.50
C PRO A 134 5.24 15.55 6.45
N GLY A 135 4.50 14.57 5.94
CA GLY A 135 3.06 14.73 5.83
C GLY A 135 2.32 13.47 5.44
N ILE A 136 0.99 13.63 5.41
CA ILE A 136 0.04 12.59 5.01
C ILE A 136 -0.89 13.18 3.95
N ARG A 137 -1.13 12.42 2.89
CA ARG A 137 -2.14 12.72 1.87
C ARG A 137 -3.14 11.59 1.77
N LEU A 138 -4.38 11.95 1.52
CA LEU A 138 -5.45 11.05 1.13
C LEU A 138 -5.68 11.19 -0.37
N LEU A 139 -5.56 10.09 -1.11
CA LEU A 139 -5.88 10.01 -2.52
C LEU A 139 -7.25 9.36 -2.68
N THR A 140 -8.18 10.05 -3.36
CA THR A 140 -9.55 9.58 -3.59
C THR A 140 -9.77 9.30 -5.08
N PRO A 141 -10.25 8.11 -5.48
CA PRO A 141 -10.60 7.86 -6.88
C PRO A 141 -11.77 8.75 -7.30
N LEU A 142 -11.69 9.32 -8.50
CA LEU A 142 -12.71 10.22 -9.07
C LEU A 142 -13.56 9.56 -10.17
N ASP A 143 -13.19 8.36 -10.58
CA ASP A 143 -13.92 7.54 -11.53
C ASP A 143 -13.86 6.06 -11.12
N ASP A 144 -14.83 5.28 -11.62
CA ASP A 144 -14.99 3.88 -11.24
C ASP A 144 -13.80 3.00 -11.62
N ALA A 145 -13.03 3.41 -12.64
CA ALA A 145 -11.85 2.68 -13.12
C ALA A 145 -10.54 3.15 -12.46
N GLY A 146 -10.59 4.14 -11.55
CA GLY A 146 -9.43 4.64 -10.83
C GLY A 146 -8.39 5.35 -11.72
N LYS A 147 -8.79 5.96 -12.85
CA LYS A 147 -7.85 6.66 -13.74
C LYS A 147 -7.52 8.07 -13.25
N ALA A 148 -8.43 8.72 -12.55
CA ALA A 148 -8.30 10.06 -11.99
C ALA A 148 -8.42 10.01 -10.46
N TRP A 149 -7.58 10.80 -9.79
CA TRP A 149 -7.50 10.84 -8.33
C TRP A 149 -7.44 12.28 -7.83
N ARG A 150 -8.12 12.54 -6.72
CA ARG A 150 -8.01 13.80 -5.98
C ARG A 150 -7.09 13.61 -4.79
N THR A 151 -6.17 14.54 -4.60
CA THR A 151 -5.29 14.60 -3.43
C THR A 151 -5.84 15.56 -2.38
N SER A 152 -6.00 15.08 -1.15
CA SER A 152 -6.39 15.88 0.01
C SER A 152 -5.28 15.85 1.06
N VAL A 153 -5.11 16.97 1.77
CA VAL A 153 -4.15 17.07 2.87
C VAL A 153 -4.77 16.52 4.14
N VAL A 154 -4.10 15.56 4.79
CA VAL A 154 -4.49 15.04 6.12
C VAL A 154 -3.59 15.65 7.20
N SER A 155 -2.28 15.69 6.95
CA SER A 155 -1.28 16.28 7.84
C SER A 155 -0.17 16.91 7.01
N THR A 156 0.44 17.97 7.53
CA THR A 156 1.52 18.71 6.84
C THR A 156 2.85 18.78 7.58
N LYS A 157 2.90 18.45 8.87
CA LYS A 157 4.15 18.43 9.66
C LYS A 157 4.07 17.72 11.00
N GLU A 158 2.88 17.26 11.40
CA GLU A 158 2.60 16.78 12.76
C GLU A 158 3.35 15.48 13.08
N ILE A 159 3.69 14.68 12.05
CA ILE A 159 4.32 13.38 12.22
C ILE A 159 5.24 13.03 11.04
N ALA A 160 6.46 12.60 11.35
CA ALA A 160 7.40 12.06 10.37
C ALA A 160 7.15 10.56 10.16
N VAL A 161 6.30 10.22 9.20
CA VAL A 161 5.66 8.91 9.05
C VAL A 161 6.66 7.78 8.76
N GLU A 162 6.67 6.76 9.63
CA GLU A 162 7.37 5.50 9.41
C GLU A 162 6.45 4.37 8.96
N ASP A 163 5.25 4.24 9.55
CA ASP A 163 4.31 3.20 9.16
C ASP A 163 2.87 3.62 9.49
N PHE A 164 1.93 2.96 8.82
CA PHE A 164 0.49 3.12 9.01
C PHE A 164 -0.17 1.81 9.41
N LYS A 165 -1.20 1.92 10.26
CA LYS A 165 -2.28 0.94 10.34
C LYS A 165 -3.62 1.65 10.28
N ALA A 166 -4.50 1.14 9.42
CA ALA A 166 -5.89 1.56 9.35
C ALA A 166 -6.76 0.55 10.11
N ALA A 167 -7.62 1.03 10.99
CA ALA A 167 -8.58 0.22 11.74
C ALA A 167 -9.69 1.13 12.26
N ASP A 168 -10.91 0.64 12.33
CA ASP A 168 -12.00 1.30 13.05
C ASP A 168 -11.77 1.11 14.55
N LEU A 169 -11.30 2.15 15.25
CA LEU A 169 -10.88 2.05 16.66
C LEU A 169 -11.99 2.45 17.62
N ASP A 170 -12.96 3.24 17.18
CA ASP A 170 -14.08 3.72 17.99
C ASP A 170 -15.43 3.04 17.67
N GLY A 171 -15.48 2.24 16.60
CA GLY A 171 -16.65 1.46 16.21
C GLY A 171 -17.67 2.24 15.38
N ASP A 172 -17.30 3.37 14.77
CA ASP A 172 -18.20 4.20 13.97
C ASP A 172 -18.41 3.66 12.52
N GLY A 173 -17.70 2.59 12.17
CA GLY A 173 -17.74 1.97 10.85
C GLY A 173 -16.78 2.60 9.84
N LYS A 174 -15.93 3.55 10.24
CA LYS A 174 -14.89 4.13 9.40
C LYS A 174 -13.51 3.83 9.95
N PRO A 175 -12.54 3.49 9.09
CA PRO A 175 -11.17 3.33 9.53
C PRO A 175 -10.56 4.65 10.03
N ASP A 176 -10.01 4.61 11.23
CA ASP A 176 -9.03 5.58 11.74
C ASP A 176 -7.63 5.24 11.23
N LEU A 177 -6.70 6.19 11.34
CA LEU A 177 -5.30 5.98 10.96
C LEU A 177 -4.38 6.07 12.17
N ILE A 178 -3.75 4.96 12.52
CA ILE A 178 -2.65 4.87 13.48
C ILE A 178 -1.34 5.11 12.74
N VAL A 179 -0.54 6.05 13.23
CA VAL A 179 0.69 6.50 12.57
C VAL A 179 1.86 6.41 13.53
N ALA A 180 2.88 5.64 13.17
CA ALA A 180 4.16 5.62 13.86
C ALA A 180 5.08 6.71 13.28
N GLY A 181 5.63 7.56 14.13
CA GLY A 181 6.53 8.65 13.75
C GLY A 181 7.98 8.36 14.10
N ARG A 182 8.88 8.27 13.11
CA ARG A 182 10.30 7.95 13.35
C ARG A 182 11.07 9.12 13.93
N GLN A 183 11.10 10.26 13.24
CA GLN A 183 11.86 11.42 13.71
C GLN A 183 11.13 12.17 14.83
N THR A 184 9.80 12.18 14.78
CA THR A 184 8.93 12.81 15.79
C THR A 184 8.80 11.96 17.06
N LYS A 185 9.18 10.67 17.02
CA LYS A 185 9.20 9.75 18.18
C LYS A 185 7.86 9.63 18.90
N ASN A 186 6.78 9.59 18.12
CA ASN A 186 5.42 9.53 18.63
C ASN A 186 4.63 8.44 17.90
N LEU A 187 3.57 7.96 18.57
CA LEU A 187 2.50 7.17 17.96
C LEU A 187 1.25 8.04 18.04
N MET A 188 0.64 8.34 16.90
CA MET A 188 -0.55 9.20 16.83
C MET A 188 -1.72 8.46 16.23
N ILE A 189 -2.93 8.80 16.68
CA ILE A 189 -4.18 8.40 16.03
C ILE A 189 -4.73 9.65 15.33
N PHE A 190 -5.08 9.49 14.06
CA PHE A 190 -5.86 10.45 13.30
C PHE A 190 -7.28 9.89 13.24
N TRP A 191 -8.13 10.45 14.10
CA TRP A 191 -9.53 10.05 14.20
C TRP A 191 -10.29 10.49 12.97
N ASN A 192 -10.96 9.55 12.31
CA ASN A 192 -11.79 9.78 11.13
C ASN A 192 -13.24 10.08 11.54
N ALA A 193 -13.37 10.97 12.52
CA ALA A 193 -14.66 11.31 13.11
C ALA A 193 -15.52 12.11 12.11
N ARG A 194 -16.82 11.84 12.15
CA ARG A 194 -17.84 12.80 11.73
C ARG A 194 -18.35 13.60 12.92
#